data_AF-A0A5N9HH95-F1
#
_entry.id   AF-A0A5N9HH95-F1
#
_cell.length_a   1.000
_cell.length_b   1.000
_cell.length_c   1.000
_cell.angle_alpha   90.00
_cell.angle_beta   90.00
_cell.angle_gamma   90.00
#
_symmetry.space_group_name_H-M   'P 1'
#
loop_
_entity.id
_entity.type
_entity.pdbx_description
1 polymer ?
#
loop_
_entity_poly.entity_id
_entity_poly.type
_entity_poly.pdbx_seq_one_letter_code
_entity_poly.pdbx_strand_id
1 'polypeptide(L)'
;MRYSDREVIMAVINSVLGPLDTENLGFTLSHEHILTTSAGIQQVFPELIQRDRLVERAVETFTKIKSEGVDTIVDVSTLDLGRDIRLIEEVSKRSGVNVICATGTWRDIPRVFWTASPDIIADLYIREIEVGIEGTGIKPGIIKVANDMGGVTPEGEIILRAASRASKATKTPISTHTWAPERVGEQQISIFEDEGVDPNTVYVG
;
A
#
# COMPACT_ATOMS: atom_id res chain seq x y z
N MET A 1 0.51 36.55 26.70
CA MET A 1 -0.61 35.74 26.19
C MET A 1 -0.04 34.37 25.88
N ARG A 2 -0.35 33.35 26.69
CA ARG A 2 0.25 32.01 26.57
C ARG A 2 -0.33 31.38 25.30
N TYR A 3 0.54 30.91 24.40
CA TYR A 3 0.14 29.99 23.34
C TYR A 3 -0.42 28.76 24.04
N SER A 4 -1.73 28.55 23.90
CA SER A 4 -2.40 27.36 24.41
C SER A 4 -1.81 26.15 23.72
N ASP A 5 -1.43 25.15 24.52
CA ASP A 5 -1.13 23.80 24.11
C ASP A 5 -2.22 23.32 23.12
N ARG A 6 -1.88 23.30 21.83
CA ARG A 6 -2.64 22.49 20.88
C ARG A 6 -2.31 21.06 21.27
N GLU A 7 -3.31 20.34 21.76
CA GLU A 7 -3.27 18.90 21.91
C GLU A 7 -2.80 18.33 20.57
N VAL A 8 -1.56 17.82 20.52
CA VAL A 8 -1.04 17.13 19.34
C VAL A 8 -1.83 15.84 19.27
N ILE A 9 -2.86 15.82 18.44
CA ILE A 9 -3.56 14.58 18.11
C ILE A 9 -2.54 13.74 17.35
N MET A 10 -1.99 12.75 18.05
CA MET A 10 -1.04 11.79 17.51
C MET A 10 -1.75 10.98 16.44
N ALA A 11 -1.32 11.15 15.17
CA ALA A 11 -1.89 10.37 14.09
C ALA A 11 -1.41 8.92 14.21
N VAL A 12 -2.33 7.97 14.02
CA VAL A 12 -2.05 6.53 14.10
C VAL A 12 -2.10 5.94 12.69
N ILE A 13 -1.16 5.06 12.37
CA ILE A 13 -1.10 4.31 11.12
C ILE A 13 -1.07 2.81 11.39
N ASN A 14 -1.77 2.02 10.59
CA ASN A 14 -1.73 0.57 10.73
C ASN A 14 -0.43 -0.01 10.15
N SER A 15 0.22 -0.89 10.91
CA SER A 15 1.29 -1.77 10.43
C SER A 15 0.83 -3.23 10.47
N VAL A 16 1.63 -4.13 9.90
CA VAL A 16 1.34 -5.57 9.93
C VAL A 16 1.38 -6.19 11.33
N LEU A 17 1.99 -5.50 12.31
CA LEU A 17 1.99 -5.92 13.72
C LEU A 17 1.00 -5.14 14.59
N GLY A 18 0.13 -4.33 13.96
CA GLY A 18 -0.86 -3.50 14.63
C GLY A 18 -0.61 -1.99 14.47
N PRO A 19 -1.45 -1.16 15.08
CA PRO A 19 -1.35 0.30 14.97
C PRO A 19 -0.04 0.84 15.55
N LEU A 20 0.56 1.82 14.86
CA LEU A 20 1.74 2.56 15.27
C LEU A 20 1.39 4.04 15.40
N ASP A 21 1.95 4.67 16.42
CA ASP A 21 2.00 6.13 16.46
C ASP A 21 2.92 6.64 15.35
N THR A 22 2.48 7.65 14.61
CA THR A 22 3.29 8.24 13.53
C THR A 22 4.60 8.86 14.04
N GLU A 23 4.71 9.25 15.31
CA GLU A 23 5.98 9.67 15.91
C GLU A 23 7.02 8.54 16.01
N ASN A 24 6.57 7.28 16.01
CA ASN A 24 7.41 6.10 16.14
C ASN A 24 7.80 5.48 14.78
N LEU A 25 7.53 6.17 13.66
CA LEU A 25 7.93 5.68 12.34
C LEU A 25 9.44 5.66 12.13
N GLY A 26 10.17 6.60 12.76
CA GLY A 26 11.62 6.71 12.60
C GLY A 26 12.05 6.89 11.14
N PHE A 27 13.26 6.44 10.79
CA PHE A 27 13.72 6.51 9.40
C PHE A 27 12.91 5.54 8.53
N THR A 28 12.19 6.08 7.55
CA THR A 28 11.19 5.33 6.78
C THR A 28 11.55 5.25 5.30
N LEU A 29 11.59 4.04 4.74
CA LEU A 29 11.62 3.82 3.29
C LEU A 29 10.17 3.78 2.76
N SER A 30 9.77 4.78 1.99
CA SER A 30 8.36 5.03 1.64
C SER A 30 7.81 4.17 0.49
N HIS A 31 8.64 3.39 -0.19
CA HIS A 31 8.22 2.53 -1.29
C HIS A 31 9.20 1.37 -1.44
N GLU A 32 8.81 0.20 -0.94
CA GLU A 32 9.58 -1.04 -1.04
C GLU A 32 8.66 -2.22 -1.40
N HIS A 33 9.29 -3.37 -1.68
CA HIS A 33 8.59 -4.63 -1.88
C HIS A 33 9.39 -5.78 -1.25
N ILE A 34 8.76 -6.58 -0.38
CA ILE A 34 9.40 -7.79 0.16
C ILE A 34 9.33 -8.94 -0.86
N LEU A 35 8.20 -9.04 -1.56
CA LEU A 35 7.96 -9.99 -2.64
C LEU A 35 7.11 -9.32 -3.73
N THR A 36 7.44 -9.63 -4.98
CA THR A 36 6.65 -9.30 -6.16
C THR A 36 6.46 -10.55 -7.00
N THR A 37 5.22 -10.88 -7.32
CA THR A 37 4.88 -11.96 -8.26
C THR A 37 3.50 -11.66 -8.87
N SER A 38 2.98 -12.54 -9.72
CA SER A 38 1.61 -12.37 -10.23
C SER A 38 0.60 -12.94 -9.24
N ALA A 39 -0.60 -12.34 -9.19
CA ALA A 39 -1.73 -12.89 -8.42
C ALA A 39 -1.92 -14.39 -8.69
N GLY A 40 -2.08 -15.16 -7.62
CA GLY A 40 -2.38 -16.59 -7.68
C GLY A 40 -1.18 -17.52 -7.90
N ILE A 41 0.02 -17.02 -8.26
CA ILE A 41 1.19 -17.88 -8.55
C ILE A 41 1.59 -18.71 -7.32
N GLN A 42 1.54 -18.13 -6.13
CA GLN A 42 1.88 -18.83 -4.89
C GLN A 42 0.97 -20.02 -4.59
N GLN A 43 -0.29 -19.95 -5.03
CA GLN A 43 -1.29 -21.00 -4.80
C GLN A 43 -1.29 -22.04 -5.92
N VAL A 44 -1.10 -21.61 -7.17
CA VAL A 44 -1.22 -22.47 -8.35
C VAL A 44 0.10 -23.16 -8.70
N PHE A 45 1.23 -22.46 -8.57
CA PHE A 45 2.57 -22.95 -8.89
C PHE A 45 3.57 -22.63 -7.76
N PRO A 46 3.35 -23.18 -6.55
CA PRO A 46 4.18 -22.88 -5.38
C PRO A 46 5.66 -23.21 -5.59
N GLU A 47 6.02 -24.13 -6.50
CA GLU A 47 7.39 -24.46 -6.85
C GLU A 47 8.18 -23.30 -7.46
N LEU A 48 7.50 -22.29 -8.01
CA LEU A 48 8.11 -21.06 -8.50
C LEU A 48 8.49 -20.09 -7.37
N ILE A 49 7.89 -20.27 -6.18
CA ILE A 49 8.09 -19.42 -5.01
C ILE A 49 8.72 -20.25 -3.88
N GLN A 50 10.03 -20.13 -3.71
CA GLN A 50 10.73 -20.72 -2.57
C GLN A 50 10.49 -19.88 -1.30
N ARG A 51 9.25 -19.90 -0.79
CA ARG A 51 8.76 -19.00 0.28
C ARG A 51 9.68 -18.97 1.49
N ASP A 52 10.05 -20.14 2.03
CA ASP A 52 10.88 -20.21 3.24
C ASP A 52 12.26 -19.58 3.02
N ARG A 53 12.89 -19.82 1.85
CA ARG A 53 14.17 -19.17 1.52
C ARG A 53 14.01 -17.66 1.31
N LEU A 54 12.88 -17.22 0.79
CA LEU A 54 12.58 -15.80 0.63
C LEU A 54 12.46 -15.13 2.00
N VAL A 55 11.69 -15.73 2.92
CA VAL A 55 11.56 -15.23 4.30
C VAL A 55 12.92 -15.12 4.97
N GLU A 56 13.76 -16.15 4.92
CA GLU A 56 15.09 -16.08 5.54
C GLU A 56 15.94 -14.94 4.96
N ARG A 57 15.97 -14.80 3.63
CA ARG A 57 16.71 -13.71 2.97
C ARG A 57 16.15 -12.33 3.31
N ALA A 58 14.82 -12.20 3.38
CA ALA A 58 14.15 -10.95 3.74
C ALA A 58 14.45 -10.58 5.20
N VAL A 59 14.39 -11.53 6.12
CA VAL A 59 14.74 -11.32 7.53
C VAL A 59 16.20 -10.91 7.69
N GLU A 60 17.14 -11.57 7.00
CA GLU A 60 18.56 -11.18 7.02
C GLU A 60 18.75 -9.75 6.51
N THR A 61 18.14 -9.42 5.38
CA THR A 61 18.21 -8.08 4.77
C THR A 61 17.59 -7.02 5.68
N PHE A 62 16.42 -7.29 6.25
CA PHE A 62 15.69 -6.36 7.09
C PHE A 62 16.37 -6.14 8.44
N THR A 63 16.95 -7.19 9.01
CA THR A 63 17.77 -7.09 10.23
C THR A 63 18.99 -6.21 9.98
N LYS A 64 19.62 -6.35 8.81
CA LYS A 64 20.75 -5.51 8.41
C LYS A 64 20.35 -4.04 8.28
N ILE A 65 19.30 -3.71 7.51
CA ILE A 65 18.88 -2.30 7.36
C ILE A 65 18.40 -1.71 8.69
N LYS A 66 17.81 -2.52 9.58
CA LYS A 66 17.46 -2.08 10.94
C LYS A 66 18.70 -1.67 11.73
N SER A 67 19.79 -2.43 11.63
CA SER A 67 21.07 -2.08 12.26
C SER A 67 21.74 -0.85 11.65
N GLU A 68 21.41 -0.50 10.41
CA GLU A 68 21.85 0.72 9.71
C GLU A 68 20.91 1.93 9.95
N GLY A 69 19.88 1.76 10.79
CA GLY A 69 19.00 2.85 11.24
C GLY A 69 17.66 2.94 10.52
N VAL A 70 17.29 2.01 9.63
CA VAL A 70 15.94 1.96 9.05
C VAL A 70 14.95 1.42 10.07
N ASP A 71 13.92 2.19 10.40
CA ASP A 71 12.93 1.79 11.38
C ASP A 71 11.67 1.20 10.75
N THR A 72 11.24 1.78 9.63
CA THR A 72 9.98 1.44 8.97
C THR A 72 10.17 1.32 7.47
N ILE A 73 9.43 0.41 6.86
CA ILE A 73 9.25 0.37 5.40
C ILE A 73 7.77 0.37 5.04
N VAL A 74 7.44 0.88 3.86
CA VAL A 74 6.10 0.77 3.27
C VAL A 74 6.17 -0.25 2.13
N ASP A 75 5.63 -1.44 2.37
CA ASP A 75 5.47 -2.46 1.34
C ASP A 75 4.20 -2.14 0.53
N VAL A 76 4.41 -1.69 -0.71
CA VAL A 76 3.32 -1.29 -1.62
C VAL A 76 2.89 -2.40 -2.58
N SER A 77 3.18 -3.67 -2.26
CA SER A 77 2.64 -4.82 -3.01
C SER A 77 1.13 -4.97 -2.77
N THR A 78 0.37 -4.95 -3.86
CA THR A 78 -1.08 -5.14 -3.92
C THR A 78 -1.45 -6.58 -4.26
N LEU A 79 -2.76 -6.87 -4.33
CA LEU A 79 -3.26 -8.21 -4.67
C LEU A 79 -2.69 -8.74 -6.00
N ASP A 80 -2.55 -7.87 -7.00
CA ASP A 80 -2.10 -8.20 -8.35
C ASP A 80 -0.58 -8.36 -8.43
N LEU A 81 0.16 -7.73 -7.50
CA LEU A 81 1.59 -7.93 -7.26
C LEU A 81 1.92 -9.13 -6.35
N GLY A 82 0.92 -9.99 -6.08
CA GLY A 82 1.13 -11.25 -5.36
C GLY A 82 1.45 -11.06 -3.88
N ARG A 83 0.88 -10.02 -3.24
CA ARG A 83 0.97 -9.77 -1.80
C ARG A 83 0.74 -11.06 -1.00
N ASP A 84 1.73 -11.44 -0.17
CA ASP A 84 1.59 -12.47 0.87
C ASP A 84 1.64 -11.79 2.24
N ILE A 85 0.46 -11.49 2.81
CA ILE A 85 0.38 -10.70 4.05
C ILE A 85 1.00 -11.43 5.25
N ARG A 86 1.00 -12.76 5.25
CA ARG A 86 1.58 -13.57 6.32
C ARG A 86 3.10 -13.59 6.23
N LEU A 87 3.66 -13.60 5.02
CA LEU A 87 5.09 -13.41 4.80
C LEU A 87 5.55 -12.04 5.28
N ILE A 88 4.81 -10.99 4.94
CA ILE A 88 5.12 -9.62 5.36
C ILE A 88 5.09 -9.51 6.90
N GLU A 89 4.06 -10.05 7.55
CA GLU A 89 3.95 -10.13 9.02
C GLU A 89 5.15 -10.86 9.64
N GLU A 90 5.52 -12.02 9.08
CA GLU A 90 6.63 -12.84 9.55
C GLU A 90 7.98 -12.11 9.46
N VAL A 91 8.24 -11.45 8.33
CA VAL A 91 9.47 -10.67 8.11
C VAL A 91 9.54 -9.48 9.08
N SER A 92 8.45 -8.73 9.24
CA SER A 92 8.39 -7.61 10.20
C SER A 92 8.68 -8.08 11.62
N LYS A 93 7.99 -9.14 12.06
CA LYS A 93 8.15 -9.70 13.41
C LYS A 93 9.57 -10.18 13.70
N ARG A 94 10.21 -10.85 12.75
CA ARG A 94 11.54 -11.46 12.93
C ARG A 94 12.69 -10.45 12.81
N SER A 95 12.53 -9.41 11.98
CA SER A 95 13.58 -8.40 11.75
C SER A 95 13.51 -7.21 12.71
N GLY A 96 12.35 -6.93 13.29
CA GLY A 96 12.11 -5.75 14.11
C GLY A 96 11.94 -4.45 13.30
N VAL A 97 11.83 -4.54 11.97
CA VAL A 97 11.45 -3.43 11.09
C VAL A 97 9.92 -3.34 11.07
N ASN A 98 9.38 -2.14 11.29
CA ASN A 98 7.95 -1.89 11.11
C ASN A 98 7.60 -2.00 9.62
N VAL A 99 6.52 -2.70 9.28
CA VAL A 99 6.07 -2.75 7.89
C VAL A 99 4.63 -2.24 7.79
N ILE A 100 4.46 -1.16 7.05
CA ILE A 100 3.15 -0.68 6.61
C ILE A 100 2.83 -1.37 5.29
N CYS A 101 1.74 -2.12 5.22
CA CYS A 101 1.31 -2.80 3.99
C CYS A 101 0.24 -2.00 3.23
N ALA A 102 0.08 -2.32 1.96
CA ALA A 102 -0.89 -1.69 1.08
C ALA A 102 -2.15 -2.55 0.81
N THR A 103 -3.28 -1.86 0.62
CA THR A 103 -4.39 -2.33 -0.24
C THR A 103 -4.27 -1.67 -1.62
N GLY A 104 -5.25 -1.90 -2.49
CA GLY A 104 -5.31 -1.30 -3.82
C GLY A 104 -5.03 -2.30 -4.94
N THR A 105 -4.80 -1.77 -6.13
CA THR A 105 -4.50 -2.52 -7.35
C THR A 105 -3.43 -1.78 -8.14
N TRP A 106 -2.34 -2.45 -8.52
CA TRP A 106 -1.25 -1.90 -9.30
C TRP A 106 -1.63 -1.92 -10.80
N ARG A 107 -0.87 -2.62 -11.66
CA ARG A 107 -1.04 -2.58 -13.13
C ARG A 107 -1.85 -3.75 -13.68
N ASP A 108 -1.83 -4.89 -13.01
CA ASP A 108 -2.45 -6.12 -13.51
C ASP A 108 -3.90 -6.19 -13.01
N ILE A 109 -4.71 -5.21 -13.45
CA ILE A 109 -6.08 -5.01 -13.00
C ILE A 109 -6.91 -6.29 -13.25
N PRO A 110 -7.50 -6.90 -12.21
CA PRO A 110 -8.34 -8.09 -12.37
C PRO A 110 -9.46 -7.86 -13.39
N ARG A 111 -9.71 -8.84 -14.28
CA ARG A 111 -10.73 -8.73 -15.33
C ARG A 111 -12.12 -8.35 -14.80
N VAL A 112 -12.46 -8.81 -13.60
CA VAL A 112 -13.73 -8.50 -12.93
C VAL A 112 -13.88 -6.99 -12.61
N PHE A 113 -12.78 -6.24 -12.55
CA PHE A 113 -12.79 -4.79 -12.29
C PHE A 113 -12.94 -3.94 -13.55
N TRP A 114 -12.67 -4.47 -14.75
CA TRP A 114 -12.64 -3.70 -15.99
C TRP A 114 -13.96 -3.01 -16.33
N THR A 115 -15.08 -3.53 -15.80
CA THR A 115 -16.43 -2.99 -16.01
C THR A 115 -17.16 -2.73 -14.69
N ALA A 116 -16.45 -2.87 -13.56
CA ALA A 116 -17.04 -2.60 -12.26
C ALA A 116 -17.22 -1.09 -12.06
N SER A 117 -18.20 -0.71 -11.26
CA SER A 117 -18.26 0.66 -10.75
C SER A 117 -17.11 0.89 -9.76
N PRO A 118 -16.53 2.11 -9.70
CA PRO A 118 -15.49 2.41 -8.71
C PRO A 118 -15.94 2.16 -7.27
N ASP A 119 -17.23 2.28 -6.96
CA ASP A 119 -17.79 2.03 -5.63
C ASP A 119 -17.63 0.57 -5.18
N ILE A 120 -17.88 -0.39 -6.07
CA ILE A 120 -17.72 -1.82 -5.75
C ILE A 120 -16.27 -2.11 -5.35
N ILE A 121 -15.31 -1.51 -6.04
CA ILE A 121 -13.88 -1.72 -5.76
C ILE A 121 -13.47 -0.95 -4.50
N ALA A 122 -13.98 0.27 -4.30
CA ALA A 122 -13.74 1.05 -3.09
C ALA A 122 -14.19 0.28 -1.84
N ASP A 123 -15.36 -0.36 -1.87
CA ASP A 123 -15.86 -1.19 -0.75
C ASP A 123 -14.90 -2.34 -0.40
N LEU A 124 -14.21 -2.92 -1.40
CA LEU A 124 -13.20 -3.96 -1.16
C LEU A 124 -11.98 -3.41 -0.43
N TYR A 125 -11.48 -2.24 -0.85
CA TYR A 125 -10.34 -1.58 -0.19
C TYR A 125 -10.70 -1.11 1.22
N ILE A 126 -11.88 -0.51 1.39
CA ILE A 126 -12.41 -0.09 2.69
C ILE A 126 -12.51 -1.29 3.63
N ARG A 127 -13.02 -2.43 3.14
CA ARG A 127 -13.07 -3.66 3.95
C ARG A 127 -11.68 -4.11 4.42
N GLU A 128 -10.66 -4.08 3.55
CA GLU A 128 -9.29 -4.40 3.99
C GLU A 128 -8.80 -3.41 5.06
N ILE A 129 -9.06 -2.11 4.88
CA ILE A 129 -8.64 -1.05 5.81
C ILE A 129 -9.35 -1.17 7.18
N GLU A 130 -10.65 -1.43 7.19
CA GLU A 130 -11.47 -1.38 8.41
C GLU A 130 -11.55 -2.73 9.13
N VAL A 131 -11.53 -3.84 8.39
CA VAL A 131 -11.70 -5.20 8.93
C VAL A 131 -10.38 -5.96 8.94
N GLY A 132 -9.64 -5.91 7.83
CA GLY A 132 -8.35 -6.57 7.66
C GLY A 132 -8.27 -7.41 6.38
N ILE A 133 -7.03 -7.65 5.94
CA ILE A 133 -6.69 -8.41 4.74
C ILE A 133 -6.88 -9.91 5.00
N GLU A 134 -7.54 -10.62 4.08
CA GLU A 134 -7.58 -12.09 4.02
C GLU A 134 -7.99 -12.80 5.33
N GLY A 135 -8.85 -12.16 6.13
CA GLY A 135 -9.29 -12.71 7.42
C GLY A 135 -8.21 -12.75 8.50
N THR A 136 -7.06 -12.09 8.28
CA THR A 136 -5.95 -12.04 9.23
C THR A 136 -6.14 -11.00 10.33
N GLY A 137 -7.02 -10.01 10.12
CA GLY A 137 -7.16 -8.82 10.96
C GLY A 137 -6.06 -7.77 10.74
N ILE A 138 -5.08 -8.04 9.88
CA ILE A 138 -4.03 -7.08 9.52
C ILE A 138 -4.60 -6.01 8.61
N LYS A 139 -4.44 -4.75 8.99
CA LYS A 139 -5.00 -3.59 8.26
C LYS A 139 -3.89 -2.85 7.52
N PRO A 140 -4.08 -2.51 6.25
CA PRO A 140 -3.15 -1.68 5.50
C PRO A 140 -3.14 -0.24 6.01
N GLY A 141 -1.99 0.41 5.86
CA GLY A 141 -1.82 1.84 6.16
C GLY A 141 -1.78 2.74 4.93
N ILE A 142 -1.83 2.16 3.72
CA ILE A 142 -1.77 2.90 2.46
C ILE A 142 -2.59 2.21 1.36
N ILE A 143 -3.07 2.98 0.39
CA ILE A 143 -3.72 2.48 -0.83
C ILE A 143 -2.74 2.66 -1.99
N LYS A 144 -2.38 1.59 -2.71
CA LYS A 144 -1.51 1.67 -3.89
C LYS A 144 -2.31 1.58 -5.18
N VAL A 145 -1.98 2.45 -6.13
CA VAL A 145 -2.53 2.46 -7.50
C VAL A 145 -1.44 2.67 -8.54
N ALA A 146 -1.72 2.39 -9.82
CA ALA A 146 -0.71 2.53 -10.88
C ALA A 146 -1.28 2.91 -12.24
N ASN A 147 -0.52 3.73 -12.97
CA ASN A 147 -0.67 3.95 -14.41
C ASN A 147 0.73 4.14 -15.01
N ASP A 148 0.97 3.58 -16.20
CA ASP A 148 2.32 3.46 -16.77
C ASP A 148 2.36 4.06 -18.19
N MET A 149 3.27 3.60 -19.05
CA MET A 149 3.36 4.03 -20.45
C MET A 149 1.99 3.96 -21.13
N GLY A 150 1.62 5.04 -21.84
CA GLY A 150 0.31 5.18 -22.46
C GLY A 150 -0.74 5.87 -21.57
N GLY A 151 -0.37 6.25 -20.34
CA GLY A 151 -1.20 7.08 -19.46
C GLY A 151 -2.27 6.30 -18.69
N VAL A 152 -3.34 7.00 -18.30
CA VAL A 152 -4.47 6.42 -17.58
C VAL A 152 -5.41 5.73 -18.57
N THR A 153 -5.48 4.40 -18.52
CA THR A 153 -6.46 3.62 -19.30
C THR A 153 -7.87 3.73 -18.69
N PRO A 154 -8.95 3.34 -19.42
CA PRO A 154 -10.29 3.32 -18.85
C PRO A 154 -10.40 2.49 -17.56
N GLU A 155 -9.75 1.32 -17.53
CA GLU A 155 -9.69 0.46 -16.34
C GLU A 155 -8.86 1.12 -15.23
N GLY A 156 -7.75 1.77 -15.59
CA GLY A 156 -6.93 2.54 -14.66
C GLY A 156 -7.71 3.67 -13.99
N GLU A 157 -8.55 4.41 -14.74
CA GLU A 157 -9.39 5.46 -14.16
C GLU A 157 -10.40 4.90 -13.15
N ILE A 158 -10.99 3.73 -13.42
CA ILE A 158 -11.88 3.05 -12.46
C ILE A 158 -11.12 2.81 -11.14
N ILE A 159 -9.87 2.32 -11.20
CA ILE A 159 -9.04 2.06 -10.02
C ILE A 159 -8.66 3.35 -9.28
N LEU A 160 -8.29 4.42 -10.00
CA LEU A 160 -7.97 5.72 -9.39
C LEU A 160 -9.18 6.31 -8.64
N ARG A 161 -10.37 6.24 -9.25
CA ARG A 161 -11.61 6.71 -8.60
C ARG A 161 -12.00 5.84 -7.41
N ALA A 162 -11.81 4.52 -7.49
CA ALA A 162 -12.04 3.61 -6.37
C ALA A 162 -11.12 3.92 -5.18
N ALA A 163 -9.82 4.10 -5.44
CA ALA A 163 -8.85 4.49 -4.42
C ALA A 163 -9.17 5.86 -3.80
N SER A 164 -9.62 6.82 -4.61
CA SER A 164 -10.07 8.13 -4.14
C SER A 164 -11.23 8.03 -3.15
N ARG A 165 -12.23 7.21 -3.47
CA ARG A 165 -13.41 6.99 -2.62
C ARG A 165 -13.04 6.28 -1.32
N ALA A 166 -12.23 5.24 -1.40
CA ALA A 166 -11.70 4.56 -0.22
C ALA A 166 -10.90 5.50 0.68
N SER A 167 -9.96 6.26 0.11
CA SER A 167 -9.15 7.25 0.84
C SER A 167 -10.00 8.30 1.55
N LYS A 168 -11.00 8.88 0.87
CA LYS A 168 -11.91 9.86 1.48
C LYS A 168 -12.70 9.28 2.65
N ALA A 169 -13.16 8.03 2.53
CA ALA A 169 -13.94 7.33 3.54
C ALA A 169 -13.10 6.98 4.77
N THR A 170 -11.88 6.48 4.58
CA THR A 170 -11.05 5.91 5.66
C THR A 170 -9.93 6.82 6.15
N LYS A 171 -9.67 7.93 5.45
CA LYS A 171 -8.51 8.82 5.63
C LYS A 171 -7.16 8.13 5.38
N THR A 172 -7.17 6.98 4.70
CA THR A 172 -5.93 6.27 4.31
C THR A 172 -5.28 6.98 3.12
N PRO A 173 -3.97 7.28 3.17
CA PRO A 173 -3.27 7.96 2.07
C PRO A 173 -3.14 7.06 0.83
N ILE A 174 -2.90 7.70 -0.31
CA ILE A 174 -2.71 7.03 -1.61
C ILE A 174 -1.23 7.13 -2.01
N SER A 175 -0.65 6.01 -2.44
CA SER A 175 0.60 5.96 -3.20
C SER A 175 0.30 5.61 -4.65
N THR A 176 0.95 6.27 -5.60
CA THR A 176 0.85 5.92 -7.01
C THR A 176 2.14 5.32 -7.55
N HIS A 177 2.02 4.57 -8.64
CA HIS A 177 3.08 4.31 -9.60
C HIS A 177 2.77 5.14 -10.85
N THR A 178 3.77 5.87 -11.36
CA THR A 178 3.67 6.67 -12.59
C THR A 178 4.80 6.36 -13.57
N TRP A 179 4.50 6.47 -14.86
CA TRP A 179 5.54 6.65 -15.87
C TRP A 179 5.93 8.14 -15.97
N ALA A 180 6.98 8.51 -15.23
CA ALA A 180 7.45 9.90 -15.15
C ALA A 180 7.80 10.55 -16.50
N PRO A 181 8.42 9.85 -17.48
CA PRO A 181 8.73 10.45 -18.79
C PRO A 181 7.52 11.00 -19.55
N GLU A 182 6.33 10.43 -19.36
CA GLU A 182 5.09 10.92 -19.98
C GLU A 182 4.22 11.77 -19.04
N ARG A 183 4.74 12.11 -17.85
CA ARG A 183 4.05 12.92 -16.84
C ARG A 183 2.68 12.34 -16.47
N VAL A 184 2.56 11.01 -16.43
CA VAL A 184 1.29 10.31 -16.15
C VAL A 184 0.72 10.67 -14.77
N GLY A 185 1.58 11.00 -13.80
CA GLY A 185 1.19 11.48 -12.49
C GLY A 185 0.29 12.72 -12.53
N GLU A 186 0.40 13.57 -13.55
CA GLU A 186 -0.48 14.75 -13.69
C GLU A 186 -1.92 14.35 -14.02
N GLN A 187 -2.10 13.29 -14.82
CA GLN A 187 -3.42 12.72 -15.10
C GLN A 187 -4.01 12.07 -13.85
N GLN A 188 -3.19 11.37 -13.07
CA GLN A 188 -3.60 10.77 -11.79
C GLN A 188 -4.08 11.85 -10.81
N ILE A 189 -3.30 12.92 -10.64
CA ILE A 189 -3.66 14.05 -9.77
C ILE A 189 -4.96 14.72 -10.22
N SER A 190 -5.13 14.96 -11.52
CA SER A 190 -6.39 15.54 -12.04
C SER A 190 -7.61 14.69 -11.67
N ILE A 191 -7.52 13.36 -11.75
CA ILE A 191 -8.62 12.46 -11.39
C ILE A 191 -8.87 12.47 -9.88
N PHE A 192 -7.81 12.56 -9.07
CA PHE A 192 -7.94 12.67 -7.61
C PHE A 192 -8.58 13.99 -7.20
N GLU A 193 -8.23 15.10 -7.85
CA GLU A 193 -8.85 16.42 -7.64
C GLU A 193 -10.32 16.42 -8.07
N ASP A 194 -10.66 15.79 -9.20
CA ASP A 194 -12.05 15.60 -9.65
C ASP A 194 -12.89 14.81 -8.64
N GLU A 195 -12.29 13.82 -7.96
CA GLU A 195 -12.92 13.09 -6.87
C GLU A 195 -12.87 13.87 -5.52
N GLY A 196 -12.20 15.02 -5.44
CA GLY A 196 -12.09 15.83 -4.23
C GLY A 196 -11.18 15.23 -3.15
N VAL A 197 -10.14 14.49 -3.55
CA VAL A 197 -9.08 14.01 -2.64
C VAL A 197 -8.18 15.18 -2.25
N ASP A 198 -7.78 15.25 -0.98
CA ASP A 198 -6.77 16.23 -0.52
C ASP A 198 -5.39 15.84 -1.06
N PRO A 199 -4.72 16.69 -1.87
CA PRO A 199 -3.40 16.38 -2.42
C PRO A 199 -2.33 16.09 -1.37
N ASN A 200 -2.47 16.59 -0.13
CA ASN A 200 -1.55 16.29 0.96
C ASN A 200 -1.62 14.82 1.43
N THR A 201 -2.61 14.08 0.97
CA THR A 201 -2.79 12.64 1.27
C THR A 201 -2.33 11.73 0.14
N VAL A 202 -1.73 12.30 -0.92
CA VAL A 202 -1.27 11.58 -2.11
C VAL A 202 0.24 11.68 -2.25
N TYR A 203 0.89 10.52 -2.38
CA TYR A 203 2.29 10.36 -2.78
C TYR A 203 2.35 9.85 -4.22
N VAL A 204 2.96 10.63 -5.12
CA VAL A 204 3.21 10.25 -6.51
C VAL A 204 4.59 9.61 -6.61
N GLY A 205 4.64 8.32 -6.96
CA GLY A 205 5.86 7.50 -7.01
C GLY A 205 6.09 6.81 -8.33
#